data_AF-A0A7Y3N9F1-F1
#
_entry.id   AF-A0A7Y3N9F1-F1
#
_cell.length_a   1.000
_cell.length_b   1.000
_cell.length_c   1.000
_cell.angle_alpha   90.00
_cell.angle_beta   90.00
_cell.angle_gamma   90.00
#
_symmetry.space_group_name_H-M   'P 1'
#
loop_
_entity.id
_entity.type
_entity.pdbx_description
1 polymer ?
#
loop_
_entity_poly.entity_id
_entity_poly.type
_entity_poly.pdbx_seq_one_letter_code
_entity_poly.pdbx_strand_id
1 'polypeptide(L)' 'MEVEFCPRCSTVVNRSYLYCPSCGARIHEVPEFSQVLDESLKGLKDREIQRQINRLNALLCRLAALEDALDAWELVRNR' A
#
# COMPACT_ATOMS: atom_id res chain seq x y z
N MET A 1 -23.86 24.89 26.16
CA MET A 1 -22.44 24.51 26.03
C MET A 1 -22.42 23.24 25.20
N GLU A 2 -21.87 23.29 24.00
CA GLU A 2 -21.91 22.18 23.05
C GLU A 2 -20.60 21.37 23.19
N VAL A 3 -20.72 20.06 23.31
CA VAL A 3 -19.60 19.14 23.53
C VAL A 3 -19.60 18.06 22.44
N GLU A 4 -18.43 17.59 22.06
CA GLU A 4 -18.26 16.50 21.10
C GLU A 4 -17.11 15.58 21.50
N PHE A 5 -17.02 14.43 20.83
CA PHE A 5 -15.93 13.49 21.06
C PHE A 5 -14.75 13.80 20.14
N CYS A 6 -13.54 13.80 20.70
CA CYS A 6 -12.33 13.90 19.90
C CYS A 6 -12.25 12.74 18.89
N PRO A 7 -12.05 13.00 17.59
CA PRO A 7 -12.04 11.96 16.56
C PRO A 7 -10.85 10.99 16.68
N ARG A 8 -9.80 11.36 17.43
CA ARG A 8 -8.58 10.55 17.58
C ARG A 8 -8.54 9.71 18.86
N CYS A 9 -8.99 10.25 19.99
CA CYS A 9 -8.86 9.59 21.30
C CYS A 9 -10.19 9.44 22.06
N SER A 10 -11.31 9.88 21.46
CA SER A 10 -12.66 9.76 22.02
C SER A 10 -12.88 10.49 23.36
N THR A 11 -11.97 11.38 23.77
CA THR A 11 -12.17 12.26 24.93
C THR A 11 -13.27 13.28 24.64
N VAL A 12 -14.15 13.53 25.62
CA VAL A 12 -15.17 14.59 25.54
C VAL A 12 -14.47 15.95 25.58
N VAL A 13 -14.73 16.79 24.58
CA VAL A 13 -14.13 18.12 24.45
C VAL A 13 -15.22 19.16 24.15
N ASN A 14 -14.91 20.43 24.42
CA ASN A 14 -15.77 21.52 24.01
C ASN A 14 -15.63 21.75 22.49
N ARG A 15 -16.76 21.93 21.80
CA ARG A 15 -16.79 22.20 20.36
C ARG A 15 -15.99 23.43 19.94
N SER A 16 -15.82 24.41 20.85
CA SER A 16 -15.05 25.62 20.57
C SER A 16 -13.52 25.41 20.56
N TYR A 17 -13.04 24.23 20.97
CA TYR A 17 -11.61 23.96 21.00
C TYR A 17 -11.09 23.60 19.62
N LEU A 18 -9.98 24.24 19.22
CA LEU A 18 -9.29 23.91 17.97
C LEU A 18 -8.53 22.58 18.07
N TYR A 19 -8.03 22.25 19.26
CA TYR A 19 -7.22 21.07 19.54
C TYR A 19 -7.70 20.35 20.80
N CYS A 20 -7.57 19.03 20.82
CA CYS A 20 -7.87 18.20 21.97
C CYS A 20 -6.80 18.42 23.05
N PRO A 21 -7.18 18.80 24.28
CA PRO A 21 -6.23 18.98 25.39
C PRO A 21 -5.61 17.66 25.87
N SER A 22 -6.19 16.51 25.48
CA SER A 22 -5.72 15.18 25.91
C SER A 22 -4.73 14.55 24.94
N CYS A 23 -4.95 14.66 23.62
CA CYS A 23 -4.10 13.99 22.62
C CYS A 23 -3.47 14.91 21.57
N GLY A 24 -3.79 16.22 21.60
CA GLY A 24 -3.30 17.22 20.65
C GLY A 24 -3.95 17.19 19.26
N ALA A 25 -4.90 16.28 18.99
CA ALA A 25 -5.56 16.21 17.69
C ALA A 25 -6.44 17.43 17.42
N ARG A 26 -6.55 17.84 16.16
CA ARG A 26 -7.42 18.93 15.74
C ARG A 26 -8.87 18.45 15.74
N ILE A 27 -9.79 19.20 16.35
CA ILE A 27 -11.17 18.73 16.58
C ILE A 27 -12.01 18.80 15.28
N HIS A 28 -11.78 19.85 14.49
CA HIS A 28 -12.55 20.14 13.26
C HIS A 28 -11.85 19.66 11.99
N GLU A 29 -10.95 18.69 12.10
CA GLU A 29 -10.23 18.15 10.96
C GLU A 29 -11.00 16.97 10.37
N VAL A 30 -11.70 17.25 9.27
CA VAL A 30 -12.34 16.22 8.45
C VAL A 30 -11.28 15.74 7.46
N PRO A 31 -10.83 14.46 7.53
CA PRO A 31 -9.90 13.95 6.54
C PRO A 31 -10.52 14.07 5.15
N GLU A 32 -9.69 14.44 4.18
CA GLU A 32 -10.14 14.56 2.80
C GLU A 32 -10.56 13.17 2.31
N PHE A 33 -11.65 13.08 1.55
CA PHE A 33 -12.21 11.78 1.13
C PHE A 33 -11.18 10.90 0.39
N SER A 34 -10.28 11.53 -0.36
CA SER A 34 -9.10 10.92 -0.99
C SER A 34 -8.22 10.14 0.00
N GLN A 35 -7.96 10.70 1.18
CA GLN A 35 -7.08 10.12 2.21
C GLN A 35 -7.70 8.84 2.81
N VAL A 36 -9.00 8.87 3.09
CA VAL A 36 -9.75 7.73 3.62
C VAL A 36 -9.78 6.57 2.61
N LEU A 37 -9.96 6.90 1.33
CA LEU A 37 -9.91 5.92 0.25
C LEU A 37 -8.52 5.29 0.10
N ASP A 38 -7.47 6.10 0.14
CA ASP A 38 -6.10 5.60 -0.04
C ASP A 38 -5.68 4.64 1.10
N GLU A 39 -6.05 4.91 2.34
CA GLU A 39 -5.82 4.00 3.45
C GLU A 39 -6.54 2.66 3.28
N SER A 40 -7.81 2.70 2.87
CA SER A 40 -8.63 1.50 2.68
C SER A 40 -8.17 0.66 1.48
N LEU A 41 -7.64 1.31 0.43
CA LEU A 41 -7.26 0.67 -0.83
C LEU A 41 -5.79 0.25 -0.92
N LYS A 42 -4.90 0.76 -0.05
CA LYS A 42 -3.47 0.41 -0.02
C LYS A 42 -3.24 -1.10 -0.12
N GLY A 43 -3.88 -1.87 0.75
CA GLY A 43 -3.68 -3.33 0.79
C GLY A 43 -4.18 -4.10 -0.45
N LEU A 44 -5.12 -3.55 -1.23
CA LEU A 44 -5.60 -4.19 -2.46
C LEU A 44 -4.66 -3.93 -3.63
N LYS A 45 -4.14 -2.70 -3.76
CA LYS A 45 -3.17 -2.32 -4.80
C LYS A 45 -1.89 -3.16 -4.66
N ASP A 46 -1.40 -3.32 -3.43
CA ASP A 46 -0.18 -4.07 -3.14
C ASP A 46 -0.28 -5.54 -3.54
N ARG A 47 -1.44 -6.19 -3.31
CA ARG A 47 -1.64 -7.61 -3.64
C ARG A 47 -1.68 -7.90 -5.13
N GLU A 48 -2.30 -7.03 -5.92
CA GLU A 48 -2.36 -7.21 -7.38
C GLU A 48 -0.98 -6.97 -7.99
N ILE A 49 -0.30 -5.89 -7.58
CA ILE A 49 1.07 -5.61 -8.01
C ILE A 49 2.00 -6.77 -7.67
N GLN A 50 1.93 -7.30 -6.45
CA GLN A 50 2.77 -8.44 -6.05
C GLN A 50 2.50 -9.70 -6.88
N ARG A 51 1.23 -9.96 -7.25
CA ARG A 51 0.88 -11.08 -8.15
C ARG A 51 1.52 -10.91 -9.53
N GLN A 52 1.46 -9.70 -10.09
CA GLN A 52 2.08 -9.41 -11.38
C GLN A 52 3.61 -9.52 -11.31
N ILE A 53 4.24 -9.02 -10.25
CA ILE A 53 5.69 -9.15 -10.02
C ILE A 53 6.09 -10.62 -9.95
N ASN A 54 5.37 -11.44 -9.18
CA ASN A 54 5.68 -12.87 -9.05
C ASN A 54 5.57 -13.59 -10.40
N ARG A 55 4.57 -13.23 -11.22
CA ARG A 55 4.41 -13.76 -12.58
C ARG A 55 5.57 -13.36 -13.49
N LEU A 56 6.00 -12.10 -13.45
CA LEU A 56 7.13 -11.62 -14.25
C LEU A 56 8.43 -12.33 -13.86
N ASN A 57 8.69 -12.48 -12.56
CA ASN A 57 9.88 -13.20 -12.08
C ASN A 57 9.89 -14.66 -12.53
N ALA A 58 8.74 -15.36 -12.48
CA ALA A 58 8.65 -16.73 -12.97
C ALA A 58 8.92 -16.83 -14.49
N LEU A 59 8.45 -15.85 -15.27
CA LEU A 59 8.74 -15.79 -16.71
C LEU A 59 10.22 -15.51 -16.98
N LEU A 60 10.85 -14.63 -16.21
CA LEU A 60 12.28 -14.35 -16.31
C LEU A 60 13.12 -15.61 -16.06
N CYS A 61 12.81 -16.37 -14.99
CA CYS A 61 13.49 -17.65 -14.74
C CYS A 61 13.31 -18.65 -15.89
N ARG A 62 12.11 -18.70 -16.49
CA ARG A 62 11.84 -19.59 -17.63
C ARG A 62 12.63 -19.17 -18.88
N LEU A 63 12.75 -17.88 -19.14
CA LEU A 63 13.53 -17.38 -20.27
C LEU A 63 15.00 -17.71 -20.10
N ALA A 64 15.57 -17.44 -18.92
CA ALA A 64 16.97 -17.79 -18.62
C ALA A 64 17.26 -19.29 -18.85
N ALA A 65 16.37 -20.17 -18.38
CA ALA A 65 16.53 -21.61 -18.59
C ALA A 65 16.45 -22.02 -20.08
N LEU A 66 15.67 -21.29 -20.90
CA LEU A 66 15.61 -21.53 -22.34
C LEU A 66 16.87 -21.01 -23.04
N GLU A 67 17.40 -19.87 -22.62
CA GLU A 67 18.67 -19.33 -23.10
C GLU A 67 19.82 -20.30 -22.82
N ASP A 68 19.96 -20.76 -21.57
CA ASP A 68 20.96 -21.77 -21.18
C ASP A 68 20.85 -23.06 -22.02
N ALA A 69 19.62 -23.49 -22.30
CA ALA A 69 19.39 -24.66 -23.14
C ALA A 69 19.87 -24.38 -24.57
N LEU A 70 19.45 -23.28 -25.19
CA LEU A 70 19.85 -22.92 -26.56
C LEU A 70 21.37 -22.85 -26.71
N ASP A 71 22.06 -22.22 -25.76
CA ASP A 71 23.52 -22.13 -25.74
C ASP A 71 24.17 -23.52 -25.69
N ALA A 72 23.64 -24.42 -24.85
CA ALA A 72 24.11 -25.81 -24.79
C ALA A 72 23.90 -26.56 -26.12
N TRP A 73 22.75 -26.35 -26.79
CA TRP A 73 22.48 -26.94 -28.10
C TRP A 73 23.42 -26.40 -29.17
N GLU A 74 23.74 -25.10 -29.17
CA GLU A 74 24.68 -24.50 -30.12
C GLU A 74 26.11 -25.04 -29.96
N LEU A 75 26.57 -25.24 -28.72
CA LEU A 75 27.87 -25.83 -28.43
C LEU A 75 28.01 -27.28 -28.94
N VAL A 76 26.94 -28.07 -28.88
CA VAL A 76 26.91 -29.44 -29.40
C VAL A 76 26.85 -29.45 -30.93
N ARG A 77 26.14 -28.50 -31.54
CA ARG A 77 25.96 -28.41 -33.00
C ARG A 77 27.20 -27.93 -33.75
N ASN A 78 27.99 -27.05 -33.14
CA ASN A 78 29.19 -26.45 -33.75
C ASN A 78 30.49 -27.23 -33.44
N ARG A 79 30.40 -28.45 -32.90
CA ARG A 79 31.48 -29.44 -32.83
C ARG A 79 31.33 -30.50 -33.91
#